data_AF-A0A8S3F7E5-F1
#
_entry.id   AF-A0A8S3F7E5-F1
#
_cell.length_a   1.000
_cell.length_b   1.000
_cell.length_c   1.000
_cell.angle_alpha   90.00
_cell.angle_beta   90.00
_cell.angle_gamma   90.00
#
_symmetry.space_group_name_H-M   'P 1'
#
loop_
_entity.id
_entity.type
_entity.pdbx_description
1 polymer ?
#
loop_
_entity_poly.entity_id
_entity_poly.type
_entity_poly.pdbx_seq_one_letter_code
_entity_poly.pdbx_strand_id
1 'polypeptide(L)'
;MSHGSLQVTVVEARNLKDQDTLGQNDAYIELYLDKDYKQRTTTIKDTNSPKWNETFTFNLQKGDDTLHIDVYDDDAVGKDSIGSAKFSLKKIQQGGAQSEEWVKLPAHLGFGSHGE
;
A
#
# COMPACT_ATOMS: atom_id res chain seq x y z
N MET A 1 -11.20 -22.16 -7.40
CA MET A 1 -10.34 -22.85 -6.43
C MET A 1 -9.21 -21.90 -6.07
N SER A 2 -8.95 -21.65 -4.79
CA SER A 2 -7.82 -20.81 -4.34
C SER A 2 -6.50 -21.58 -4.55
N HIS A 3 -5.46 -20.87 -4.97
CA HIS A 3 -4.14 -21.41 -5.29
C HIS A 3 -3.10 -21.17 -4.18
N GLY A 4 -3.56 -20.74 -3.00
CA GLY A 4 -2.72 -20.46 -1.83
C GLY A 4 -3.23 -19.25 -1.06
N SER A 5 -2.50 -18.87 -0.01
CA SER A 5 -2.73 -17.65 0.77
C SER A 5 -1.51 -16.74 0.69
N LEU A 6 -1.74 -15.45 0.46
CA LEU A 6 -0.72 -14.41 0.57
C LEU A 6 -0.89 -13.71 1.92
N GLN A 7 0.16 -13.72 2.72
CA GLN A 7 0.23 -12.91 3.94
C GLN A 7 1.07 -11.67 3.66
N VAL A 8 0.52 -10.50 3.97
CA VAL A 8 1.18 -9.20 3.76
C VAL A 8 1.24 -8.48 5.09
N THR A 9 2.43 -8.09 5.51
CA THR A 9 2.60 -7.22 6.68
C THR A 9 2.98 -5.82 6.19
N VAL A 10 2.14 -4.84 6.50
CA VAL A 10 2.41 -3.42 6.29
C VAL A 10 3.15 -2.92 7.53
N VAL A 11 4.46 -2.72 7.40
CA VAL A 11 5.31 -2.30 8.52
C VAL A 11 5.19 -0.79 8.73
N GLU A 12 5.61 -0.01 7.75
CA GLU A 12 5.67 1.45 7.81
C GLU A 12 5.70 2.05 6.40
N ALA A 13 5.42 3.35 6.31
CA ALA A 13 5.73 4.18 5.14
C ALA A 13 6.64 5.34 5.59
N ARG A 14 7.36 5.94 4.64
CA ARG A 14 8.22 7.09 4.93
C ARG A 14 8.26 8.12 3.82
N ASN A 15 8.51 9.37 4.21
CA ASN A 15 8.59 10.51 3.31
C ASN A 15 7.35 10.63 2.42
N LEU A 16 6.16 10.37 3.00
CA LEU A 16 4.90 10.61 2.31
C LEU A 16 4.82 12.08 1.93
N LYS A 17 4.40 12.34 0.69
CA LYS A 17 4.24 13.71 0.20
C LYS A 17 3.06 14.37 0.89
N ASP A 18 3.26 15.59 1.37
CA ASP A 18 2.15 16.44 1.85
C ASP A 18 1.20 16.74 0.69
N GLN A 19 -0.08 16.39 0.85
CA GLN A 19 -1.14 16.86 -0.05
C GLN A 19 -1.49 18.32 0.25
N ASP A 20 -1.56 18.67 1.54
CA ASP A 20 -1.90 20.02 1.97
C ASP A 20 -0.67 20.86 2.33
N THR A 21 -0.62 22.08 1.79
CA THR A 21 0.44 23.07 2.05
C THR A 21 0.58 23.50 3.52
N LEU A 22 -0.26 22.99 4.44
CA LEU A 22 -0.29 23.27 5.87
C LEU A 22 -0.89 22.06 6.64
N GLY A 23 -0.13 20.97 6.81
CA GLY A 23 -0.54 19.82 7.63
C GLY A 23 0.36 18.60 7.41
N GLN A 24 0.31 17.61 8.30
CA GLN A 24 0.83 16.26 8.05
C GLN A 24 -0.34 15.33 7.73
N ASN A 25 -0.09 14.25 7.00
CA ASN A 25 -1.15 13.33 6.57
C ASN A 25 -1.74 12.52 7.74
N ASP A 26 -3.05 12.24 7.68
CA ASP A 26 -3.74 11.18 8.41
C ASP A 26 -3.75 9.89 7.56
N ALA A 27 -2.60 9.21 7.51
CA ALA A 27 -2.33 8.18 6.51
C ALA A 27 -2.96 6.80 6.82
N TYR A 28 -3.52 6.17 5.77
CA TYR A 28 -3.83 4.72 5.73
C TYR A 28 -3.52 4.11 4.36
N ILE A 29 -3.40 2.78 4.32
CA ILE A 29 -3.13 2.01 3.09
C ILE A 29 -4.30 1.09 2.78
N GLU A 30 -4.80 1.10 1.55
CA GLU A 30 -5.67 0.06 0.98
C GLU A 30 -4.83 -0.95 0.17
N LEU A 31 -4.97 -2.22 0.49
CA LEU A 31 -4.34 -3.35 -0.21
C LEU A 31 -5.40 -4.20 -0.93
N TYR A 32 -5.13 -4.58 -2.17
CA TYR A 32 -6.04 -5.44 -2.92
C TYR A 32 -5.37 -6.22 -4.06
N LEU A 33 -5.92 -7.40 -4.35
CA LEU A 33 -5.63 -8.19 -5.56
C LEU A 33 -6.74 -7.99 -6.60
N ASP A 34 -7.98 -7.84 -6.12
CA ASP A 34 -9.19 -7.56 -6.88
C ASP A 34 -9.80 -6.26 -6.36
N LYS A 35 -10.21 -5.37 -7.25
CA LYS A 35 -10.76 -4.04 -6.89
C LYS A 35 -12.03 -4.15 -6.04
N ASP A 36 -12.75 -5.26 -6.15
CA ASP A 36 -13.98 -5.51 -5.39
C ASP A 36 -13.70 -5.96 -3.94
N TYR A 37 -12.48 -6.38 -3.61
CA TYR A 37 -12.08 -6.80 -2.27
C TYR A 37 -10.81 -6.11 -1.79
N LYS A 38 -11.00 -5.06 -0.98
CA LYS A 38 -9.95 -4.25 -0.39
C LYS A 38 -9.86 -4.49 1.12
N GLN A 39 -8.64 -4.58 1.63
CA GLN A 39 -8.35 -4.52 3.06
C GLN A 39 -7.59 -3.22 3.34
N ARG A 40 -7.88 -2.54 4.46
CA ARG A 40 -7.18 -1.29 4.83
C ARG A 40 -6.52 -1.40 6.18
N THR A 41 -5.44 -0.65 6.36
CA THR A 41 -4.85 -0.41 7.68
C THR A 41 -5.72 0.50 8.55
N THR A 42 -5.39 0.58 9.82
CA THR A 42 -5.80 1.71 10.66
C THR A 42 -5.23 3.02 10.12
N THR A 43 -5.89 4.12 10.46
CA THR A 43 -5.38 5.47 10.16
C THR A 43 -4.39 5.87 11.24
N ILE A 44 -3.20 6.32 10.84
CA ILE A 44 -2.24 6.95 11.76
C ILE A 44 -2.21 8.45 11.44
N LYS A 45 -2.50 9.25 12.47
CA LYS A 45 -2.74 10.69 12.32
C LYS A 45 -1.46 11.52 12.36
N ASP A 46 -1.51 12.68 11.72
CA ASP A 46 -0.51 13.75 11.82
C ASP A 46 0.93 13.25 11.63
N THR A 47 1.19 12.45 10.59
CA THR A 47 2.54 11.95 10.29
C THR A 47 2.77 11.56 8.83
N ASN A 48 3.94 11.92 8.31
CA ASN A 48 4.43 11.49 7.00
C ASN A 48 5.33 10.23 7.06
N SER A 49 5.43 9.62 8.25
CA SER A 49 6.17 8.37 8.46
C SER A 49 5.42 7.42 9.41
N PRO A 50 4.19 7.01 9.03
CA PRO A 50 3.34 6.12 9.83
C PRO A 50 3.95 4.72 9.96
N LYS A 51 3.72 4.07 11.12
CA LYS A 51 4.12 2.68 11.40
C LYS A 51 2.91 1.86 11.83
N TRP A 52 2.40 1.01 10.95
CA TRP A 52 1.19 0.21 11.22
C TRP A 52 1.52 -1.13 11.88
N ASN A 53 2.53 -1.86 11.38
CA ASN A 53 2.80 -3.25 11.77
C ASN A 53 1.55 -4.15 11.70
N GLU A 54 0.72 -3.94 10.69
CA GLU A 54 -0.54 -4.67 10.49
C GLU A 54 -0.37 -5.77 9.47
N THR A 55 -1.02 -6.91 9.71
CA THR A 55 -0.91 -8.11 8.86
C THR A 55 -2.25 -8.49 8.28
N PHE A 56 -2.26 -8.70 6.96
CA PHE A 56 -3.42 -9.05 6.17
C PHE A 56 -3.21 -10.40 5.50
N THR A 57 -4.30 -11.14 5.29
CA THR A 57 -4.29 -12.41 4.56
C THR A 57 -5.22 -12.32 3.38
N PHE A 58 -4.73 -12.69 2.20
CA PHE A 58 -5.50 -12.74 0.96
C PHE A 58 -5.52 -14.16 0.41
N ASN A 59 -6.69 -14.60 -0.06
CA ASN A 59 -6.81 -15.87 -0.77
C ASN A 59 -6.44 -15.63 -2.24
N LEU A 60 -5.38 -16.30 -2.71
CA LEU A 60 -4.93 -16.16 -4.10
C LEU A 60 -5.85 -16.94 -5.05
N GLN A 61 -6.29 -16.28 -6.10
CA GLN A 61 -6.99 -16.88 -7.22
C GLN A 61 -6.05 -17.11 -8.41
N LYS A 62 -6.51 -17.88 -9.40
CA LYS A 62 -5.74 -18.10 -10.62
C LYS A 62 -5.67 -16.79 -11.41
N GLY A 63 -4.46 -16.27 -11.58
CA GLY A 63 -4.22 -15.02 -12.31
C GLY A 63 -3.78 -13.86 -11.41
N ASP A 64 -3.90 -14.00 -10.09
CA ASP A 64 -3.39 -13.00 -9.15
C ASP A 64 -1.87 -12.98 -9.18
N ASP A 65 -1.30 -12.00 -9.88
CA ASP A 65 0.14 -11.83 -10.05
C ASP A 65 0.67 -10.49 -9.51
N THR A 66 -0.24 -9.63 -9.04
CA THR A 66 0.04 -8.26 -8.64
C THR A 66 -0.79 -7.88 -7.42
N LEU A 67 -0.13 -7.42 -6.36
CA LEU A 67 -0.75 -6.73 -5.23
C LEU A 67 -0.75 -5.24 -5.52
N HIS A 68 -1.92 -4.61 -5.40
CA HIS A 68 -2.09 -3.17 -5.47
C HIS A 68 -2.04 -2.55 -4.08
N ILE A 69 -1.37 -1.41 -3.99
CA ILE A 69 -1.12 -0.66 -2.75
C ILE A 69 -1.51 0.78 -3.03
N ASP A 70 -2.58 1.26 -2.43
CA ASP A 70 -3.02 2.64 -2.54
C ASP A 70 -2.89 3.32 -1.17
N VAL A 71 -2.27 4.50 -1.12
CA VAL A 71 -2.03 5.28 0.10
C VAL A 71 -2.90 6.52 0.06
N TYR A 72 -3.59 6.80 1.17
CA TYR A 72 -4.58 7.86 1.29
C TYR A 72 -4.38 8.69 2.54
N ASP A 73 -4.89 9.91 2.48
CA ASP A 73 -5.13 10.77 3.63
C ASP A 73 -6.62 10.67 4.07
N ASP A 74 -6.88 10.52 5.36
CA ASP A 74 -8.21 10.31 5.98
C ASP A 74 -8.86 11.62 6.46
N ASP A 75 -8.13 12.74 6.46
CA ASP A 75 -8.62 14.05 6.94
C ASP A 75 -9.33 14.88 5.84
N ALA A 76 -9.04 14.59 4.57
CA ALA A 76 -9.54 15.36 3.44
C ALA A 76 -11.05 15.13 3.23
N VAL A 77 -11.78 16.19 2.85
CA VAL A 77 -13.16 16.07 2.37
C VAL A 77 -13.16 15.29 1.05
N GLY A 78 -13.28 13.97 1.13
CA GLY A 78 -13.16 13.05 -0.01
C GLY A 78 -12.20 11.89 0.30
N LYS A 79 -11.74 11.19 -0.73
CA LYS A 79 -10.59 10.28 -0.62
C LYS A 79 -9.42 10.95 -1.32
N ASP A 80 -8.53 11.61 -0.58
CA ASP A 80 -7.33 12.19 -1.20
C ASP A 80 -6.24 11.12 -1.31
N SER A 81 -5.75 10.92 -2.53
CA SER A 81 -4.79 9.87 -2.84
C SER A 81 -3.38 10.43 -2.79
N ILE A 82 -2.59 9.93 -1.83
CA ILE A 82 -1.17 10.27 -1.69
C ILE A 82 -0.37 9.61 -2.82
N GLY A 83 -0.65 8.34 -3.10
CA GLY A 83 -0.01 7.62 -4.20
C GLY A 83 -0.46 6.17 -4.30
N SER A 84 -0.07 5.54 -5.41
CA SER A 84 -0.36 4.14 -5.68
C SER A 84 0.87 3.41 -6.17
N ALA A 85 1.05 2.17 -5.73
CA ALA A 85 2.07 1.28 -6.22
C ALA A 85 1.53 -0.12 -6.50
N LYS A 86 2.36 -0.92 -7.16
CA LYS A 86 2.08 -2.30 -7.50
C LYS A 86 3.28 -3.16 -7.13
N PHE A 87 3.01 -4.28 -6.49
CA PHE A 87 4.01 -5.27 -6.14
C PHE A 87 3.75 -6.57 -6.90
N SER A 88 4.74 -7.06 -7.66
CA SER A 88 4.58 -8.31 -8.41
C SER A 88 4.80 -9.52 -7.53
N LEU A 89 3.80 -10.41 -7.49
CA LEU A 89 3.83 -11.66 -6.73
C LEU A 89 4.66 -12.76 -7.39
N LYS A 90 5.15 -12.55 -8.62
CA LYS A 90 5.91 -13.56 -9.38
C LYS A 90 7.15 -14.05 -8.63
N LYS A 91 7.85 -13.14 -7.93
CA LYS A 91 9.03 -13.49 -7.12
C LYS A 91 8.68 -14.45 -5.97
N ILE A 92 7.53 -14.24 -5.33
CA ILE A 92 7.05 -15.05 -4.20
C ILE A 92 6.55 -16.41 -4.72
N GLN A 93 5.81 -16.41 -5.82
CA GLN A 93 5.23 -17.62 -6.42
C GLN A 93 6.28 -18.59 -6.99
N GLN A 94 7.48 -18.11 -7.36
CA GLN A 94 8.54 -18.91 -7.98
C GLN A 94 9.54 -19.54 -6.98
N GLY A 95 9.20 -19.57 -5.69
CA GLY A 95 9.97 -20.31 -4.67
C GLY A 95 10.72 -19.44 -3.66
N GLY A 96 10.56 -18.12 -3.69
CA GLY A 96 10.94 -17.25 -2.58
C GLY A 96 9.84 -17.25 -1.53
N ALA A 97 10.01 -18.00 -0.44
CA ALA A 97 8.96 -18.18 0.56
C ALA A 97 8.47 -16.86 1.21
N GLN A 98 9.28 -15.80 1.19
CA GLN A 98 8.99 -14.49 1.77
C GLN A 98 9.78 -13.39 1.03
N SER A 99 9.28 -12.17 1.02
CA SER A 99 9.98 -10.97 0.53
C SER A 99 9.71 -9.79 1.46
N GLU A 100 10.75 -9.04 1.79
CA GLU A 100 10.69 -7.76 2.50
C GLU A 100 11.30 -6.69 1.60
N GLU A 101 10.48 -5.77 1.10
CA GLU A 101 10.91 -4.76 0.12
C GLU A 101 10.18 -3.43 0.40
N TRP A 102 10.89 -2.31 0.26
CA TRP A 102 10.28 -0.98 0.18
C TRP A 102 9.63 -0.80 -1.19
N VAL A 103 8.41 -0.25 -1.21
CA VAL A 103 7.65 -0.07 -2.46
C VAL A 103 7.46 1.41 -2.74
N LYS A 104 8.27 1.95 -3.65
CA LYS A 104 8.20 3.36 -4.03
C LYS A 104 6.83 3.75 -4.58
N LEU A 105 6.32 4.89 -4.13
CA LEU A 105 5.13 5.54 -4.65
C LEU A 105 5.54 6.51 -5.79
N PRO A 106 5.40 6.10 -7.06
CA PRO A 106 5.78 6.95 -8.18
C PRO A 106 4.86 8.17 -8.26
N ALA A 107 5.45 9.32 -8.53
CA ALA A 107 4.69 10.50 -8.86
C ALA A 107 4.15 10.45 -10.28
N HIS A 108 2.98 11.07 -10.48
CA HIS A 108 2.46 11.29 -11.82
C HIS A 108 3.17 12.50 -12.44
N LEU A 109 3.72 12.36 -13.66
CA LEU A 109 4.28 13.44 -14.48
C LEU A 109 5.67 14.02 -14.09
N GLY A 110 6.56 13.21 -13.50
CA GLY A 110 8.00 13.53 -13.49
C GLY A 110 8.50 14.48 -12.40
N PHE A 111 7.65 14.86 -11.45
CA PHE A 111 8.04 15.60 -10.25
C PHE A 111 8.15 14.63 -9.07
N GLY A 112 9.35 14.42 -8.50
CA GLY A 112 9.68 13.76 -7.20
C GLY A 112 8.78 12.65 -6.60
N SER A 113 9.37 11.53 -6.14
CA SER A 113 8.68 10.41 -5.44
C SER A 113 7.66 10.87 -4.38
N HIS A 114 6.54 10.17 -4.24
CA HIS A 114 5.53 10.43 -3.19
C HIS A 114 5.81 9.67 -1.88
N GLY A 115 7.05 9.24 -1.66
CA GLY A 115 7.43 8.33 -0.58
C GLY A 115 7.55 6.87 -1.02
N GLU A 116 7.66 5.99 -0.03
CA GLU A 116 7.75 4.52 -0.17
C GLU A 116 7.26 3.79 1.08
#